data_AF-A0AA38I5H6-F1
#
_entry.id   AF-A0AA38I5H6-F1
#
_cell.length_a   1.000
_cell.length_b   1.000
_cell.length_c   1.000
_cell.angle_alpha   90.00
_cell.angle_beta   90.00
_cell.angle_gamma   90.00
#
_symmetry.space_group_name_H-M   'P 1'
#
loop_
_entity.id
_entity.type
_entity.pdbx_description
1 polymer ?
#
loop_
_entity_poly.entity_id
_entity_poly.type
_entity_poly.pdbx_seq_one_letter_code
_entity_poly.pdbx_strand_id
1 'polypeptide(L)'
;MTYTTLQTVFRPLIQITSILGMAPHKSVQGTLINTKTGGGFQIAFKITICVISLVVYFRDFYLEAQFGTFGNITLVRFVVTFRNTAITTLMVIILLSCLSSAKKIHLELTKIEQIDTDLAKMGQEITLSNRNCENRKSAIVLTWVIVLFAVIQAIYPYAFHIQTNYKQIFNVILNFYPRLVVGVRNIFFCLLLMVIKTRFNIINTILKNEIHLSKKSSKSNCNFYKKIKTLVDVHKTMVVVTEEVNSIFSLELLLWISITFVLLLVDVYSITHIVWFNLEENYALILKLLHNCVMYVFDLFLISITCARVCREANCTKSLVVGIKIGVDNEDDRDLVIASALKLLQNPLEITAFQLFTIDNSLLFSICGVACSYLFIMLQMDINEEEKKQSEMISVTTVQQETPQAKASDDMENSDSEPKNALLQKEYPSKHTDGTRNEIYWSQRSHAQGRTQPHRYRAD
;
A
#
# COMPACT_ATOMS: atom_id res chain seq x y z
N MET A 1 39.21 10.91 7.67
CA MET A 1 37.77 10.76 7.37
C MET A 1 37.41 9.29 7.52
N THR A 2 36.47 8.95 8.39
CA THR A 2 35.95 7.58 8.51
C THR A 2 35.05 7.28 7.31
N TYR A 3 35.42 6.27 6.53
CA TYR A 3 34.65 5.82 5.36
C TYR A 3 33.27 5.31 5.78
N THR A 4 32.20 5.85 5.20
CA THR A 4 30.82 5.47 5.54
C THR A 4 30.44 4.23 4.76
N THR A 5 30.61 3.04 5.36
CA THR A 5 30.29 1.75 4.74
C THR A 5 28.77 1.55 4.63
N LEU A 6 28.32 0.67 3.72
CA LEU A 6 26.91 0.32 3.53
C LEU A 6 26.23 -0.06 4.87
N GLN A 7 26.93 -0.82 5.71
CA GLN A 7 26.44 -1.21 7.03
C GLN A 7 26.09 -0.01 7.93
N THR A 8 26.84 1.09 7.84
CA THR A 8 26.54 2.29 8.63
C THR A 8 25.25 2.99 8.20
N VAL A 9 24.83 2.82 6.95
CA VAL A 9 23.57 3.35 6.42
C VAL A 9 22.38 2.63 7.05
N PHE A 10 22.45 1.30 7.17
CA PHE A 10 21.39 0.47 7.75
C PHE A 10 21.41 0.40 9.29
N ARG A 11 22.50 0.82 9.94
CA ARG A 11 22.67 0.77 11.40
C ARG A 11 21.48 1.26 12.23
N PRO A 12 20.88 2.45 11.99
CA PRO A 12 19.73 2.90 12.79
C PRO A 12 18.54 1.95 12.67
N LEU A 13 18.32 1.40 11.48
CA LEU A 13 17.22 0.49 11.21
C LEU A 13 17.47 -0.90 11.80
N ILE A 14 18.72 -1.37 11.79
CA ILE A 14 19.14 -2.60 12.47
C ILE A 14 18.94 -2.48 13.99
N GLN A 15 19.25 -1.33 14.57
CA GLN A 15 19.01 -1.08 16.00
C GLN A 15 17.52 -1.16 16.33
N ILE A 16 16.66 -0.54 15.52
CA ILE A 16 15.21 -0.53 15.75
C ILE A 16 14.59 -1.90 15.51
N THR A 17 14.98 -2.59 14.44
CA THR A 17 14.53 -3.98 14.19
C THR A 17 15.00 -4.94 15.29
N SER A 18 16.17 -4.71 15.89
CA SER A 18 16.63 -5.44 17.08
C SER A 18 15.72 -5.17 18.29
N ILE A 19 15.41 -3.90 18.59
CA ILE A 19 14.48 -3.51 19.67
C ILE A 19 13.08 -4.13 19.45
N LEU A 20 12.58 -4.07 18.22
CA LEU A 20 11.30 -4.67 17.83
C LEU A 20 11.33 -6.20 17.82
N GLY A 21 12.51 -6.82 17.93
CA GLY A 21 12.73 -8.27 17.89
C GLY A 21 12.48 -8.89 16.52
N MET A 22 12.63 -8.11 15.44
CA MET A 22 12.57 -8.60 14.07
C MET A 22 13.91 -9.18 13.60
N ALA A 23 15.02 -8.75 14.20
CA ALA A 23 16.36 -9.14 13.77
C ALA A 23 16.84 -10.41 14.51
N PRO A 24 17.07 -11.55 13.81
CA PRO A 24 17.71 -12.72 14.40
C PRO A 24 19.24 -12.60 14.50
N HIS A 25 19.81 -11.45 14.12
CA HIS A 25 21.24 -11.24 14.00
C HIS A 25 21.75 -10.25 15.05
N LYS A 26 22.86 -10.63 15.72
CA LYS A 26 23.66 -9.69 16.51
C LYS A 26 24.83 -9.23 15.66
N SER A 27 24.97 -7.91 15.51
CA SER A 27 26.16 -7.31 14.91
C SER A 27 27.29 -7.36 15.94
N VAL A 28 28.23 -8.29 15.77
CA VAL A 28 29.47 -8.34 16.56
C VAL A 28 30.60 -7.87 15.66
N GLN A 29 31.24 -6.75 15.99
CA GLN A 29 32.40 -6.21 15.26
C GLN A 29 32.20 -6.04 13.73
N GLY A 30 31.01 -5.61 13.30
CA GLY A 30 30.73 -5.38 11.87
C GLY A 30 30.44 -6.64 11.05
N THR A 31 30.46 -7.82 11.68
CA THR A 31 29.95 -9.05 11.08
C THR A 31 28.60 -9.43 11.66
N LEU A 32 27.65 -9.75 10.78
CA LEU A 32 26.31 -10.19 11.15
C LEU A 32 26.37 -11.67 11.52
N ILE A 33 26.55 -11.97 12.81
CA ILE A 33 26.54 -13.35 13.29
C ILE A 33 25.09 -13.78 13.51
N ASN A 34 24.72 -14.89 12.86
CA ASN A 34 23.39 -15.48 12.99
C ASN A 34 23.29 -16.23 14.33
N THR A 35 22.54 -15.68 15.28
CA THR A 35 22.23 -16.39 16.54
C THR A 35 21.12 -17.41 16.27
N LYS A 36 21.50 -18.55 15.69
CA LYS A 36 20.59 -19.59 15.16
C LYS A 36 19.51 -20.08 16.14
N THR A 37 19.73 -20.03 17.45
CA THR A 37 18.83 -20.66 18.45
C THR A 37 17.95 -19.70 19.22
N GLY A 38 18.24 -18.39 19.24
CA GLY A 38 17.50 -17.43 20.07
C GLY A 38 16.40 -16.64 19.33
N GLY A 39 16.63 -16.28 18.06
CA GLY A 39 15.77 -15.35 17.34
C GLY A 39 14.36 -15.88 17.05
N GLY A 40 14.25 -17.15 16.65
CA GLY A 40 12.96 -17.78 16.32
C GLY A 40 12.02 -17.85 17.53
N PHE A 41 12.55 -18.18 18.71
CA PHE A 41 11.76 -18.26 19.94
C PHE A 41 11.21 -16.89 20.35
N GLN A 42 12.03 -15.83 20.27
CA GLN A 42 11.57 -14.47 20.58
C GLN A 42 10.48 -13.99 19.62
N ILE A 43 10.61 -14.28 18.32
CA ILE A 43 9.60 -13.92 17.32
C ILE A 43 8.30 -14.70 17.58
N ALA A 44 8.38 -16.01 17.82
CA ALA A 44 7.21 -16.82 18.16
C ALA A 44 6.51 -16.31 19.42
N PHE A 45 7.27 -15.99 20.47
CA PHE A 45 6.74 -15.42 21.71
C PHE A 45 5.99 -14.10 21.48
N LYS A 46 6.56 -13.17 20.69
CA LYS A 46 5.90 -11.90 20.37
C LYS A 46 4.64 -12.08 19.52
N ILE A 47 4.67 -12.98 18.55
CA ILE A 47 3.48 -13.35 17.76
C ILE A 47 2.39 -13.88 18.69
N THR A 48 2.73 -14.83 19.56
CA THR A 48 1.77 -15.42 20.52
C THR A 48 1.17 -14.36 21.44
N ILE A 49 1.98 -13.46 22.00
CA ILE A 49 1.47 -12.35 22.82
C ILE A 49 0.52 -11.46 22.03
N CYS A 50 0.87 -11.09 20.80
CA CYS A 50 0.01 -10.22 19.98
C CYS A 50 -1.31 -10.90 19.61
N VAL A 51 -1.28 -12.18 19.24
CA VAL A 51 -2.47 -12.95 18.90
C VAL A 51 -3.36 -13.17 20.12
N ILE A 52 -2.80 -13.54 21.28
CA ILE A 52 -3.56 -13.65 22.53
C ILE A 52 -4.18 -12.30 22.89
N SER A 53 -3.40 -11.21 22.81
CA SER A 53 -3.91 -9.86 23.07
C SER A 53 -5.06 -9.50 22.13
N LEU A 54 -4.98 -9.88 20.85
CA LEU A 54 -6.03 -9.64 19.86
C LEU A 54 -7.31 -10.41 20.20
N VAL A 55 -7.18 -11.68 20.59
CA VAL A 55 -8.31 -12.53 21.01
C VAL A 55 -8.97 -11.97 22.27
N VAL A 56 -8.19 -11.60 23.28
CA VAL A 56 -8.70 -11.00 24.53
C VAL A 56 -9.39 -9.67 24.24
N TYR A 57 -8.78 -8.81 23.42
CA TYR A 57 -9.36 -7.54 23.01
C TYR A 57 -10.71 -7.73 22.33
N PHE A 58 -10.82 -8.67 21.38
CA PHE A 58 -12.10 -8.92 20.72
C PHE A 58 -13.13 -9.51 21.65
N ARG A 59 -12.79 -10.48 22.48
CA ARG A 59 -13.72 -11.04 23.46
C ARG A 59 -14.34 -9.94 24.33
N ASP A 60 -13.50 -9.06 24.88
CA ASP A 60 -13.95 -8.00 25.76
C ASP A 60 -14.73 -6.90 25.00
N PHE A 61 -14.32 -6.60 23.77
CA PHE A 61 -15.01 -5.65 22.88
C PHE A 61 -16.40 -6.14 22.46
N TYR A 62 -16.57 -7.44 22.20
CA TYR A 62 -17.86 -8.06 21.86
C TYR A 62 -18.81 -8.12 23.06
N LEU A 63 -18.30 -8.31 24.28
CA LEU A 63 -19.12 -8.36 25.49
C LEU A 63 -19.73 -7.00 25.85
N GLU A 64 -18.96 -5.92 25.72
CA GLU A 64 -19.43 -4.55 26.02
C GLU A 64 -20.42 -4.03 24.96
N ALA A 65 -20.24 -4.51 23.74
CA ALA A 65 -21.08 -4.23 22.58
C ALA A 65 -22.53 -4.77 22.69
N GLN A 66 -22.80 -5.81 23.49
CA GLN A 66 -24.16 -6.35 23.61
C GLN A 66 -25.15 -5.40 24.31
N PHE A 67 -24.68 -4.34 24.96
CA PHE A 67 -25.51 -3.43 25.75
C PHE A 67 -25.88 -2.10 25.07
N GLY A 68 -25.49 -1.89 23.81
CA GLY A 68 -25.79 -0.66 23.06
C GLY A 68 -26.82 -0.85 21.95
N THR A 69 -27.92 -0.09 22.00
CA THR A 69 -28.90 0.05 20.92
C THR A 69 -28.31 0.86 19.75
N PHE A 70 -28.61 0.46 18.51
CA PHE A 70 -28.37 1.08 17.18
C PHE A 70 -27.42 0.36 16.19
N GLY A 71 -27.86 0.29 14.92
CA GLY A 71 -27.19 -0.37 13.79
C GLY A 71 -25.85 0.26 13.36
N ASN A 72 -25.59 1.52 13.71
CA ASN A 72 -24.32 2.21 13.41
C ASN A 72 -23.13 1.62 14.18
N ILE A 73 -23.38 0.92 15.29
CA ILE A 73 -22.31 0.28 16.05
C ILE A 73 -21.73 -0.91 15.27
N THR A 74 -22.50 -1.56 14.38
CA THR A 74 -22.04 -2.73 13.61
C THR A 74 -20.94 -2.37 12.60
N LEU A 75 -21.08 -1.26 11.87
CA LEU A 75 -20.06 -0.81 10.92
C LEU A 75 -18.77 -0.43 11.65
N VAL A 76 -18.85 0.43 12.68
CA VAL A 76 -17.67 0.86 13.45
C VAL A 76 -16.94 -0.34 14.07
N ARG A 77 -17.69 -1.32 14.58
CA ARG A 77 -17.12 -2.60 15.07
C ARG A 77 -16.38 -3.33 13.96
N PHE A 78 -17.03 -3.53 12.82
CA PHE A 78 -16.42 -4.20 11.68
C PHE A 78 -15.12 -3.50 11.26
N VAL A 79 -15.11 -2.16 11.15
CA VAL A 79 -13.92 -1.38 10.78
C VAL A 79 -12.78 -1.56 11.76
N VAL A 80 -13.05 -1.44 13.07
CA VAL A 80 -12.04 -1.61 14.12
C VAL A 80 -11.50 -3.04 14.13
N THR A 81 -12.39 -4.03 14.03
CA THR A 81 -12.03 -5.45 13.99
C THR A 81 -11.21 -5.79 12.76
N PHE A 82 -11.66 -5.38 11.58
CA PHE A 82 -10.98 -5.60 10.32
C PHE A 82 -9.58 -4.96 10.35
N ARG A 83 -9.46 -3.71 10.80
CA ARG A 83 -8.17 -3.02 10.90
C ARG A 83 -7.18 -3.74 11.80
N ASN A 84 -7.58 -4.03 13.04
CA ASN A 84 -6.68 -4.66 14.00
C ASN A 84 -6.28 -6.07 13.54
N THR A 85 -7.23 -6.82 12.99
CA THR A 85 -6.96 -8.16 12.45
C THR A 85 -6.03 -8.09 11.25
N ALA A 86 -6.35 -7.27 10.24
CA ALA A 86 -5.56 -7.17 9.00
C ALA A 86 -4.12 -6.71 9.26
N ILE A 87 -3.91 -5.68 10.10
CA ILE A 87 -2.56 -5.21 10.42
C ILE A 87 -1.80 -6.25 11.26
N THR A 88 -2.45 -6.93 12.20
CA THR A 88 -1.81 -8.00 12.99
C THR A 88 -1.43 -9.18 12.11
N THR A 89 -2.32 -9.61 11.21
CA THR A 89 -2.04 -10.66 10.23
C THR A 89 -0.86 -10.28 9.34
N LEU A 90 -0.82 -9.04 8.84
CA LEU A 90 0.30 -8.55 8.05
C LEU A 90 1.61 -8.54 8.85
N MET A 91 1.58 -8.11 10.11
CA MET A 91 2.74 -8.16 11.00
C MET A 91 3.25 -9.59 11.17
N VAL A 92 2.37 -10.56 11.39
CA VAL A 92 2.75 -11.98 11.50
C VAL A 92 3.42 -12.46 10.22
N ILE A 93 2.85 -12.14 9.05
CA ILE A 93 3.43 -12.50 7.75
C ILE A 93 4.81 -11.85 7.57
N ILE A 94 4.98 -10.58 7.93
CA ILE A 94 6.28 -9.88 7.86
C ILE A 94 7.30 -10.53 8.80
N LEU A 95 6.92 -10.90 10.02
CA LEU A 95 7.83 -11.55 10.96
C LEU A 95 8.28 -12.93 10.47
N LEU A 96 7.37 -13.72 9.91
CA LEU A 96 7.68 -15.00 9.28
C LEU A 96 8.56 -14.81 8.04
N SER A 97 8.25 -13.81 7.22
CA SER A 97 9.04 -13.47 6.03
C SER A 97 10.45 -13.02 6.42
N CYS A 98 10.62 -12.23 7.48
CA CYS A 98 11.94 -11.84 8.01
C CYS A 98 12.81 -13.06 8.33
N LEU A 99 12.24 -14.10 8.93
CA LEU A 99 12.98 -15.35 9.23
C LEU A 99 13.44 -16.06 7.96
N SER A 100 12.57 -16.13 6.94
CA SER A 100 12.87 -16.82 5.68
C SER A 100 13.78 -16.02 4.73
N SER A 101 13.67 -14.70 4.75
CA SER A 101 14.32 -13.79 3.79
C SER A 101 15.65 -13.23 4.28
N ALA A 102 15.98 -13.31 5.57
CA ALA A 102 17.21 -12.71 6.12
C ALA A 102 18.48 -13.14 5.38
N LYS A 103 18.61 -14.44 5.05
CA LYS A 103 19.77 -14.95 4.29
C LYS A 103 19.84 -14.37 2.87
N LYS A 104 18.69 -14.27 2.21
CA LYS A 104 18.59 -13.72 0.84
C LYS A 104 18.94 -12.23 0.85
N ILE A 105 18.39 -11.45 1.77
CA ILE A 105 18.70 -10.02 1.93
C ILE A 105 20.19 -9.82 2.19
N HIS A 106 20.81 -10.63 3.06
CA HIS A 106 22.24 -10.54 3.32
C HIS A 106 23.07 -10.81 2.06
N LEU A 107 22.71 -11.83 1.28
CA LEU A 107 23.37 -12.14 0.01
C LEU A 107 23.29 -10.96 -0.96
N GLU A 108 22.12 -10.35 -1.12
CA GLU A 108 21.94 -9.19 -1.99
C GLU A 108 22.73 -7.96 -1.49
N LEU A 109 22.79 -7.73 -0.17
CA LEU A 109 23.62 -6.67 0.40
C LEU A 109 25.12 -6.90 0.12
N THR A 110 25.61 -8.13 0.21
CA THR A 110 27.00 -8.45 -0.13
C THR A 110 27.32 -8.21 -1.61
N LYS A 111 26.37 -8.51 -2.51
CA LYS A 111 26.53 -8.14 -3.94
C LYS A 111 26.61 -6.62 -4.12
N ILE A 112 25.81 -5.85 -3.39
CA ILE A 112 25.90 -4.38 -3.40
C ILE A 112 27.26 -3.90 -2.88
N GLU A 113 27.80 -4.51 -1.82
CA GLU A 113 29.14 -4.18 -1.31
C GLU A 113 30.25 -4.51 -2.32
N GLN A 114 30.12 -5.61 -3.07
CA GLN A 114 31.03 -5.94 -4.16
C GLN A 114 30.97 -4.88 -5.26
N ILE A 115 29.77 -4.44 -5.64
CA ILE A 115 29.57 -3.36 -6.62
C ILE A 115 30.16 -2.04 -6.11
N ASP A 116 29.94 -1.71 -4.84
CA ASP A 116 30.52 -0.52 -4.21
C ASP A 116 32.07 -0.59 -4.26
N THR A 117 32.66 -1.78 -4.11
CA THR A 117 34.11 -2.00 -4.25
C THR A 117 34.59 -1.79 -5.69
N ASP A 118 33.83 -2.27 -6.68
CA ASP A 118 34.18 -2.08 -8.09
C ASP A 118 34.02 -0.61 -8.53
N LEU A 119 33.02 0.10 -8.03
CA LEU A 119 32.86 1.55 -8.23
C LEU A 119 33.97 2.35 -7.52
N ALA A 120 34.42 1.91 -6.35
CA ALA A 120 35.54 2.53 -5.64
C ALA A 120 36.85 2.42 -6.45
N LYS A 121 37.13 1.26 -7.06
CA LYS A 121 38.27 1.08 -7.99
C LYS A 121 38.21 2.03 -9.20
N MET A 122 37.02 2.50 -9.58
CA MET A 122 36.83 3.51 -10.64
C MET A 122 36.95 4.96 -10.15
N GLY A 123 37.39 5.18 -8.89
CA GLY A 123 37.61 6.51 -8.32
C GLY A 123 36.35 7.18 -7.76
N GLN A 124 35.27 6.43 -7.50
CA GLN A 124 34.01 6.99 -6.97
C GLN A 124 33.86 6.88 -5.45
N GLU A 125 34.92 6.56 -4.72
CA GLU A 125 34.87 6.32 -3.27
C GLU A 125 34.29 7.50 -2.47
N ILE A 126 34.71 8.73 -2.80
CA ILE A 126 34.22 9.95 -2.14
C ILE A 126 32.72 10.16 -2.42
N THR A 127 32.32 9.98 -3.68
CA THR A 127 30.92 10.09 -4.12
C THR A 127 30.05 9.08 -3.39
N LEU A 128 30.49 7.82 -3.28
CA LEU A 128 29.78 6.78 -2.54
C LEU A 128 29.59 7.12 -1.07
N SER A 129 30.67 7.53 -0.39
CA SER A 129 30.63 7.87 1.04
C SER A 129 29.66 9.02 1.31
N ASN A 130 29.70 10.08 0.49
CA ASN A 130 28.80 11.23 0.62
C ASN A 130 27.33 10.83 0.43
N ARG A 131 27.02 10.04 -0.60
CA ARG A 131 25.66 9.57 -0.85
C ARG A 131 25.16 8.58 0.20
N ASN A 132 26.03 7.73 0.73
CA ASN A 132 25.69 6.85 1.85
C ASN A 132 25.32 7.67 3.10
N CYS A 133 26.01 8.79 3.35
CA CYS A 133 25.66 9.71 4.43
C CYS A 133 24.27 10.36 4.22
N GLU A 134 23.95 10.80 3.00
CA GLU A 134 22.62 11.35 2.65
C GLU A 134 21.50 10.31 2.85
N ASN A 135 21.71 9.07 2.38
CA ASN A 135 20.76 7.98 2.55
C ASN A 135 20.55 7.64 4.03
N ARG A 136 21.63 7.66 4.84
CA ARG A 136 21.54 7.46 6.29
C ARG A 136 20.72 8.55 6.97
N LYS A 137 20.93 9.82 6.61
CA LYS A 137 20.13 10.94 7.14
C LYS A 137 18.65 10.76 6.78
N SER A 138 18.37 10.41 5.53
CA SER A 138 17.01 10.14 5.06
C SER A 138 16.36 8.99 5.84
N ALA A 139 17.09 7.90 6.09
CA ALA A 139 16.61 6.78 6.90
C ALA A 139 16.27 7.19 8.34
N ILE A 140 17.12 7.99 8.98
CA ILE A 140 16.90 8.49 10.34
C ILE A 140 15.63 9.35 10.37
N VAL A 141 15.48 10.28 9.43
CA VAL A 141 14.29 11.15 9.35
C VAL A 141 13.03 10.34 9.12
N LEU A 142 13.01 9.44 8.13
CA LEU A 142 11.84 8.60 7.85
C LEU A 142 11.45 7.73 9.05
N THR A 143 12.44 7.20 9.76
CA THR A 143 12.20 6.39 10.96
C THR A 143 11.57 7.23 12.07
N TRP A 144 12.09 8.43 12.33
CA TRP A 144 11.49 9.33 13.32
C TRP A 144 10.07 9.73 12.94
N VAL A 145 9.79 9.98 11.67
CA VAL A 145 8.45 10.29 11.16
C VAL A 145 7.47 9.14 11.46
N ILE A 146 7.84 7.89 11.15
CA ILE A 146 6.96 6.74 11.44
C ILE A 146 6.77 6.52 12.94
N VAL A 147 7.83 6.66 13.74
CA VAL A 147 7.73 6.53 15.20
C VAL A 147 6.83 7.63 15.78
N LEU A 148 6.98 8.87 15.32
CA LEU A 148 6.14 10.00 15.74
C LEU A 148 4.67 9.72 15.43
N PHE A 149 4.35 9.29 14.22
CA PHE A 149 2.99 8.94 13.84
C PHE A 149 2.41 7.77 14.63
N ALA A 150 3.22 6.74 14.92
CA ALA A 150 2.81 5.64 15.78
C ALA A 150 2.52 6.11 17.21
N VAL A 151 3.34 7.01 17.75
CA VAL A 151 3.15 7.59 19.09
C VAL A 151 1.87 8.44 19.14
N ILE A 152 1.63 9.30 18.15
CA ILE A 152 0.39 10.10 18.06
C ILE A 152 -0.83 9.16 18.04
N GLN A 153 -0.77 8.09 17.25
CA GLN A 153 -1.83 7.09 17.19
C GLN A 153 -2.07 6.40 18.55
N ALA A 154 -1.02 6.15 19.33
CA ALA A 154 -1.10 5.52 20.64
C ALA A 154 -1.60 6.46 21.74
N ILE A 155 -1.31 7.76 21.66
CA ILE A 155 -1.77 8.78 22.62
C ILE A 155 -3.28 9.06 22.44
N TYR A 156 -3.77 8.94 21.21
CA TYR A 156 -5.13 9.32 20.85
C TYR A 156 -6.23 8.72 21.77
N PRO A 157 -6.27 7.40 22.08
CA PRO A 157 -7.30 6.84 22.96
C PRO A 157 -7.26 7.39 24.39
N TYR A 158 -6.09 7.80 24.89
CA TYR A 158 -5.93 8.38 26.22
C TYR A 158 -6.44 9.81 26.29
N ALA A 159 -6.11 10.63 25.29
CA ALA A 159 -6.47 12.04 25.26
C ALA A 159 -7.99 12.26 25.27
N PHE A 160 -8.75 11.31 24.71
CA PHE A 160 -10.21 11.42 24.56
C PHE A 160 -11.00 10.52 25.53
N HIS A 161 -10.36 9.95 26.56
CA HIS A 161 -11.00 9.12 27.59
C HIS A 161 -11.93 8.00 27.05
N ILE A 162 -11.63 7.43 25.89
CA ILE A 162 -12.57 6.55 25.16
C ILE A 162 -12.73 5.16 25.82
N GLN A 163 -11.83 4.72 26.71
CA GLN A 163 -11.86 3.34 27.28
C GLN A 163 -11.43 3.26 28.75
N THR A 164 -11.79 2.18 29.46
CA THR A 164 -11.43 1.88 30.86
C THR A 164 -9.96 1.46 31.05
N ASN A 165 -9.41 1.64 32.27
CA ASN A 165 -7.98 1.66 32.57
C ASN A 165 -7.13 0.48 32.03
N TYR A 166 -7.57 -0.78 32.09
CA TYR A 166 -6.74 -1.91 31.63
C TYR A 166 -6.89 -2.18 30.12
N LYS A 167 -8.06 -1.90 29.53
CA LYS A 167 -8.32 -2.07 28.08
C LYS A 167 -7.48 -1.12 27.25
N GLN A 168 -7.17 0.06 27.79
CA GLN A 168 -6.29 1.05 27.16
C GLN A 168 -4.88 0.49 26.87
N ILE A 169 -4.29 -0.24 27.81
CA ILE A 169 -2.93 -0.78 27.65
C ILE A 169 -2.88 -1.80 26.51
N PHE A 170 -3.84 -2.73 26.45
CA PHE A 170 -3.94 -3.70 25.36
C PHE A 170 -4.18 -3.02 24.02
N ASN A 171 -5.05 -2.01 23.99
CA ASN A 171 -5.34 -1.25 22.77
C ASN A 171 -4.07 -0.54 22.24
N VAL A 172 -3.25 0.03 23.12
CA VAL A 172 -1.96 0.62 22.73
C VAL A 172 -1.03 -0.43 22.17
N ILE A 173 -0.84 -1.56 22.86
CA ILE A 173 0.06 -2.62 22.41
C ILE A 173 -0.37 -3.14 21.02
N LEU A 174 -1.67 -3.40 20.84
CA LEU A 174 -2.23 -3.93 19.59
C LEU A 174 -2.19 -2.94 18.42
N ASN A 175 -2.31 -1.64 18.67
CA ASN A 175 -2.24 -0.65 17.59
C ASN A 175 -0.81 -0.21 17.30
N PHE A 176 0.01 -0.05 18.33
CA PHE A 176 1.36 0.52 18.24
C PHE A 176 2.36 -0.49 17.67
N TYR A 177 2.40 -1.70 18.24
CA TYR A 177 3.46 -2.66 17.89
C TYR A 177 3.34 -3.17 16.45
N PRO A 178 2.18 -3.68 15.97
CA PRO A 178 2.05 -4.13 14.58
C PRO A 178 2.32 -3.02 13.57
N ARG A 179 1.85 -1.79 13.83
CA ARG A 179 2.07 -0.64 12.95
C ARG A 179 3.55 -0.25 12.87
N LEU A 180 4.26 -0.26 14.00
CA LEU A 180 5.72 -0.03 14.00
C LEU A 180 6.47 -1.10 13.20
N VAL A 181 6.14 -2.38 13.37
CA VAL A 181 6.78 -3.48 12.64
C VAL A 181 6.58 -3.32 11.13
N VAL A 182 5.34 -3.06 10.69
CA VAL A 182 5.01 -2.82 9.28
C VAL A 182 5.74 -1.58 8.74
N GLY A 183 5.69 -0.45 9.46
CA GLY A 183 6.33 0.80 9.02
C GLY A 183 7.85 0.69 8.92
N VAL A 184 8.50 0.06 9.90
CA VAL A 184 9.96 -0.19 9.89
C VAL A 184 10.35 -1.09 8.72
N ARG A 185 9.53 -2.10 8.39
CA ARG A 185 9.75 -2.96 7.23
C ARG A 185 9.64 -2.19 5.91
N ASN A 186 8.63 -1.33 5.78
CA ASN A 186 8.45 -0.47 4.61
C ASN A 186 9.61 0.51 4.43
N ILE A 187 10.11 1.12 5.51
CA ILE A 187 11.32 1.95 5.47
C ILE A 187 12.53 1.12 5.05
N PHE A 188 12.68 -0.11 5.55
CA PHE A 188 13.79 -0.98 5.16
C PHE A 188 13.82 -1.21 3.66
N PHE A 189 12.66 -1.54 3.08
CA PHE A 189 12.52 -1.68 1.63
C PHE A 189 12.85 -0.37 0.89
N CYS A 190 12.28 0.75 1.31
CA CYS A 190 12.53 2.05 0.69
C CYS A 190 14.01 2.45 0.75
N LEU A 191 14.68 2.22 1.89
CA LEU A 191 16.09 2.51 2.07
C LEU A 191 16.96 1.66 1.14
N LEU A 192 16.66 0.37 1.02
CA LEU A 192 17.35 -0.53 0.11
C LEU A 192 17.22 -0.07 -1.35
N LEU A 193 16.02 0.36 -1.74
CA LEU A 193 15.77 0.96 -3.05
C LEU A 193 16.49 2.30 -3.24
N MET A 194 16.52 3.19 -2.25
CA MET A 194 17.28 4.45 -2.31
C MET A 194 18.79 4.21 -2.47
N VAL A 195 19.31 3.21 -1.75
CA VAL A 195 20.67 2.71 -1.89
C VAL A 195 20.90 2.27 -3.33
N ILE A 196 20.07 1.39 -3.88
CA ILE A 196 20.16 0.90 -5.27
C ILE A 196 20.11 2.05 -6.29
N LYS A 197 19.12 2.97 -6.16
CA LYS A 197 18.98 4.16 -7.00
C LYS A 197 20.27 4.97 -7.06
N THR A 198 20.91 5.17 -5.91
CA THR A 198 22.15 5.95 -5.80
C THR A 198 23.24 5.33 -6.67
N ARG A 199 23.38 3.99 -6.68
CA ARG A 199 24.40 3.30 -7.48
C ARG A 199 24.10 3.43 -8.97
N PHE A 200 22.84 3.27 -9.38
CA PHE A 200 22.44 3.54 -10.77
C PHE A 200 22.78 4.98 -11.19
N ASN A 201 22.55 5.96 -10.32
CA ASN A 201 22.89 7.35 -10.61
C ASN A 201 24.41 7.58 -10.75
N ILE A 202 25.22 6.91 -9.92
CA ILE A 202 26.68 6.95 -10.04
C ILE A 202 27.12 6.33 -11.37
N ILE A 203 26.62 5.15 -11.72
CA ILE A 203 26.89 4.48 -13.00
C ILE A 203 26.53 5.41 -14.17
N ASN A 204 25.34 6.02 -14.14
CA ASN A 204 24.89 6.97 -15.16
C ASN A 204 25.79 8.20 -15.27
N THR A 205 26.31 8.69 -14.14
CA THR A 205 27.21 9.84 -14.11
C THR A 205 28.56 9.49 -14.73
N ILE A 206 29.13 8.34 -14.38
CA ILE A 206 30.38 7.86 -15.00
C ILE A 206 30.18 7.68 -16.50
N LEU A 207 29.09 7.00 -16.89
CA LEU A 207 28.78 6.73 -18.29
C LEU A 207 28.63 8.03 -19.11
N LYS A 208 27.93 9.04 -18.58
CA LYS A 208 27.81 10.36 -19.22
C LYS A 208 29.16 11.04 -19.41
N ASN A 209 30.01 11.00 -18.38
CA ASN A 209 31.34 11.61 -18.43
C ASN A 209 32.21 10.94 -19.50
N GLU A 210 32.20 9.61 -19.55
CA GLU A 210 32.94 8.85 -20.57
C GLU A 210 32.43 9.14 -21.98
N ILE A 211 31.11 9.21 -22.20
CA ILE A 211 30.51 9.59 -23.49
C ILE A 211 30.91 11.01 -23.90
N HIS A 212 30.99 11.94 -22.95
CA HIS A 212 31.41 13.30 -23.24
C HIS A 212 32.89 13.37 -23.61
N LEU A 213 33.74 12.61 -22.91
CA LEU A 213 35.17 12.51 -23.21
C LEU A 213 35.42 11.87 -24.59
N SER A 214 34.66 10.83 -24.96
CA SER A 214 34.79 10.20 -26.27
C SER A 214 34.38 11.11 -27.42
N LYS A 215 33.37 11.98 -27.23
CA LYS A 215 33.01 13.00 -28.23
C LYS A 215 34.10 14.06 -28.45
N LYS A 216 34.90 14.35 -27.42
CA LYS A 216 35.96 15.38 -27.47
C LYS A 216 37.30 14.83 -27.97
N SER A 217 37.56 13.53 -27.79
CA SER A 217 38.79 12.85 -28.24
C SER A 217 38.56 12.14 -29.57
N SER A 218 39.15 12.65 -30.67
CA SER A 218 39.07 12.02 -32.00
C SER A 218 39.71 10.63 -32.11
N LYS A 219 40.45 10.17 -31.09
CA LYS A 219 41.00 8.81 -31.03
C LYS A 219 40.27 7.98 -29.98
N SER A 220 39.61 6.93 -30.47
CA SER A 220 38.97 5.88 -29.69
C SER A 220 40.02 5.01 -29.01
N ASN A 221 40.25 5.22 -27.71
CA ASN A 221 41.18 4.40 -26.93
C ASN A 221 40.51 3.06 -26.55
N CYS A 222 41.21 1.92 -26.74
CA CYS A 222 40.76 0.58 -26.31
C CYS A 222 40.30 0.53 -24.82
N ASN A 223 40.88 1.38 -23.97
CA ASN A 223 40.49 1.51 -22.57
C ASN A 223 39.05 2.02 -22.36
N PHE A 224 38.50 2.80 -23.31
CA PHE A 224 37.12 3.29 -23.26
C PHE A 224 36.12 2.13 -23.36
N TYR A 225 36.24 1.27 -24.38
CA TYR A 225 35.34 0.14 -24.55
C TYR A 225 35.37 -0.83 -23.37
N LYS A 226 36.57 -1.14 -22.87
CA LYS A 226 36.73 -1.97 -21.66
C LYS A 226 35.99 -1.37 -20.47
N LYS A 227 36.10 -0.06 -20.25
CA LYS A 227 35.43 0.64 -19.15
C LYS A 227 33.91 0.67 -19.29
N ILE A 228 33.40 0.94 -20.49
CA ILE A 228 31.96 0.90 -20.81
C ILE A 228 31.41 -0.50 -20.56
N LYS A 229 32.10 -1.54 -21.04
CA LYS A 229 31.73 -2.92 -20.83
C LYS A 229 31.62 -3.25 -19.34
N THR A 230 32.63 -2.90 -18.55
CA THR A 230 32.58 -3.10 -17.09
C THR A 230 31.41 -2.36 -16.44
N LEU A 231 31.11 -1.12 -16.85
CA LEU A 231 29.95 -0.37 -16.33
C LEU A 231 28.61 -1.02 -16.68
N VAL A 232 28.48 -1.58 -17.88
CA VAL A 232 27.28 -2.30 -18.32
C VAL A 232 27.13 -3.61 -17.55
N ASP A 233 28.22 -4.34 -17.31
CA ASP A 233 28.21 -5.57 -16.50
C ASP A 233 27.81 -5.27 -15.03
N VAL A 234 28.32 -4.18 -14.46
CA VAL A 234 27.92 -3.69 -13.13
C VAL A 234 26.44 -3.29 -13.11
N HIS A 235 25.95 -2.57 -14.12
CA HIS A 235 24.53 -2.22 -14.24
C HIS A 235 23.64 -3.46 -14.32
N LYS A 236 24.01 -4.45 -15.14
CA LYS A 236 23.28 -5.71 -15.24
C LYS A 236 23.21 -6.43 -13.90
N THR A 237 24.32 -6.46 -13.16
CA THR A 237 24.34 -7.04 -11.81
C THR A 237 23.41 -6.28 -10.86
N MET A 238 23.40 -4.95 -10.92
CA MET A 238 22.47 -4.12 -10.13
C MET A 238 20.99 -4.38 -10.49
N VAL A 239 20.66 -4.60 -11.76
CA VAL A 239 19.30 -4.95 -12.20
C VAL A 239 18.88 -6.28 -11.57
N VAL A 240 19.72 -7.32 -11.67
CA VAL A 240 19.45 -8.62 -11.05
C VAL A 240 19.25 -8.50 -9.54
N VAL A 241 20.11 -7.76 -8.85
CA VAL A 241 19.96 -7.50 -7.41
C VAL A 241 18.61 -6.82 -7.11
N THR A 242 18.19 -5.88 -7.96
CA THR A 242 16.93 -5.16 -7.76
C THR A 242 15.71 -6.06 -7.97
N GLU A 243 15.78 -6.97 -8.95
CA GLU A 243 14.73 -7.97 -9.22
C GLU A 243 14.63 -8.98 -8.07
N GLU A 244 15.75 -9.45 -7.53
CA GLU A 244 15.78 -10.34 -6.36
C GLU A 244 15.24 -9.65 -5.11
N VAL A 245 15.62 -8.39 -4.88
CA VAL A 245 15.04 -7.57 -3.81
C VAL A 245 13.54 -7.42 -4.02
N ASN A 246 13.07 -7.12 -5.23
CA ASN A 246 11.64 -7.03 -5.50
C ASN A 246 10.93 -8.37 -5.19
N SER A 247 11.49 -9.50 -5.63
CA SER A 247 10.95 -10.83 -5.37
C SER A 247 10.77 -11.11 -3.87
N ILE A 248 11.76 -10.74 -3.04
CA ILE A 248 11.71 -10.91 -1.58
C ILE A 248 10.55 -10.15 -0.94
N PHE A 249 10.29 -8.91 -1.37
CA PHE A 249 9.27 -8.04 -0.76
C PHE A 249 7.93 -8.05 -1.50
N SER A 250 7.85 -8.73 -2.65
CA SER A 250 6.70 -8.69 -3.57
C SER A 250 5.37 -9.04 -2.91
N LEU A 251 5.32 -10.13 -2.13
CA LEU A 251 4.12 -10.56 -1.41
C LEU A 251 3.76 -9.60 -0.27
N GLU A 252 4.77 -9.12 0.48
CA GLU A 252 4.57 -8.15 1.58
C GLU A 252 3.95 -6.85 1.04
N LEU A 253 4.48 -6.34 -0.07
CA LEU A 253 3.98 -5.14 -0.75
C LEU A 253 2.56 -5.34 -1.27
N LEU A 254 2.26 -6.49 -1.87
CA LEU A 254 0.91 -6.78 -2.37
C LEU A 254 -0.12 -6.74 -1.24
N LEU A 255 0.14 -7.47 -0.16
CA LEU A 255 -0.77 -7.53 0.99
C LEU A 255 -0.89 -6.17 1.66
N TRP A 256 0.23 -5.46 1.83
CA TRP A 256 0.23 -4.14 2.44
C TRP A 256 -0.55 -3.10 1.61
N ILE A 257 -0.33 -3.02 0.30
CA ILE A 257 -1.07 -2.10 -0.59
C ILE A 257 -2.57 -2.42 -0.55
N SER A 258 -2.93 -3.70 -0.60
CA SER A 258 -4.33 -4.15 -0.59
C SER A 258 -5.03 -3.78 0.72
N ILE A 259 -4.39 -4.06 1.87
CA ILE A 259 -4.93 -3.71 3.18
C ILE A 259 -5.05 -2.19 3.33
N THR A 260 -4.01 -1.44 2.96
CA THR A 260 -4.01 0.02 3.03
C THR A 260 -5.10 0.64 2.15
N PHE A 261 -5.34 0.09 0.96
CA PHE A 261 -6.43 0.54 0.09
C PHE A 261 -7.81 0.36 0.73
N VAL A 262 -8.10 -0.84 1.26
CA VAL A 262 -9.39 -1.10 1.93
C VAL A 262 -9.56 -0.22 3.17
N LEU A 263 -8.51 -0.05 3.97
CA LEU A 263 -8.57 0.81 5.16
C LEU A 263 -8.74 2.29 4.82
N LEU A 264 -8.10 2.77 3.75
CA LEU A 264 -8.29 4.13 3.26
C LEU A 264 -9.73 4.35 2.82
N LEU A 265 -10.29 3.45 2.03
CA LEU A 265 -11.70 3.49 1.59
C LEU A 265 -12.66 3.60 2.77
N VAL A 266 -12.50 2.70 3.74
CA VAL A 266 -13.35 2.61 4.92
C VAL A 266 -13.24 3.87 5.79
N ASP A 267 -12.04 4.43 5.95
CA ASP A 267 -11.83 5.63 6.78
C ASP A 267 -12.38 6.89 6.12
N VAL A 268 -12.17 7.07 4.82
CA VAL A 268 -12.71 8.22 4.09
C VAL A 268 -14.24 8.16 4.03
N TYR A 269 -14.81 6.97 3.80
CA TYR A 269 -16.25 6.76 3.91
C TYR A 269 -16.78 7.11 5.31
N SER A 270 -16.12 6.61 6.36
CA SER A 270 -16.52 6.89 7.75
C SER A 270 -16.47 8.39 8.07
N ILE A 271 -15.44 9.10 7.61
CA ILE A 271 -15.34 10.57 7.76
C ILE A 271 -16.51 11.25 7.04
N THR A 272 -16.76 10.87 5.78
CA THR A 272 -17.82 11.47 4.96
C THR A 272 -19.19 11.27 5.59
N HIS A 273 -19.49 10.05 6.05
CA HIS A 273 -20.72 9.72 6.74
C HIS A 273 -20.90 10.54 8.03
N ILE A 274 -19.84 10.67 8.86
CA ILE A 274 -19.92 11.47 10.09
C ILE A 274 -20.20 12.95 9.80
N VAL A 275 -19.55 13.51 8.77
CA VAL A 275 -19.72 14.90 8.36
C VAL A 275 -21.10 15.15 7.76
N TRP A 276 -21.62 14.22 6.95
CA TRP A 276 -22.90 14.38 6.26
C TRP A 276 -24.10 14.29 7.20
N PHE A 277 -24.06 13.36 8.17
CA PHE A 277 -25.14 13.17 9.15
C PHE A 277 -25.01 14.04 10.40
N ASN A 278 -24.17 15.07 10.34
CA ASN A 278 -24.03 16.12 11.35
C ASN A 278 -23.95 15.59 12.79
N LEU A 279 -23.09 14.58 13.00
CA LEU A 279 -22.77 14.02 14.33
C LEU A 279 -21.81 14.99 15.05
N GLU A 280 -22.31 16.18 15.40
CA GLU A 280 -21.56 17.35 15.88
C GLU A 280 -20.70 17.10 17.13
N GLU A 281 -20.91 16.00 17.86
CA GLU A 281 -20.14 15.69 19.08
C GLU A 281 -18.87 14.85 18.85
N ASN A 282 -18.56 14.43 17.60
CA ASN A 282 -17.52 13.44 17.32
C ASN A 282 -16.25 13.96 16.61
N TYR A 283 -15.88 15.24 16.78
CA TYR A 283 -14.66 15.83 16.18
C TYR A 283 -13.38 15.04 16.45
N ALA A 284 -13.29 14.49 17.65
CA ALA A 284 -12.26 13.56 18.05
C ALA A 284 -12.13 12.42 17.00
N LEU A 285 -13.18 11.64 16.81
CA LEU A 285 -13.17 10.49 15.91
C LEU A 285 -12.76 10.89 14.47
N ILE A 286 -13.23 12.05 13.99
CA ILE A 286 -12.84 12.59 12.68
C ILE A 286 -11.33 12.83 12.61
N LEU A 287 -10.72 13.49 13.61
CA LEU A 287 -9.27 13.74 13.65
C LEU A 287 -8.47 12.43 13.66
N LYS A 288 -8.94 11.40 14.37
CA LYS A 288 -8.32 10.07 14.37
C LYS A 288 -8.35 9.42 12.98
N LEU A 289 -9.51 9.42 12.33
CA LEU A 289 -9.67 8.84 11.00
C LEU A 289 -8.87 9.61 9.95
N LEU A 290 -8.86 10.93 10.04
CA LEU A 290 -8.06 11.80 9.17
C LEU A 290 -6.56 11.53 9.34
N HIS A 291 -6.08 11.40 10.58
CA HIS A 291 -4.70 11.01 10.86
C HIS A 291 -4.35 9.67 10.20
N ASN A 292 -5.23 8.67 10.29
CA ASN A 292 -5.02 7.39 9.61
C ASN A 292 -4.98 7.54 8.08
N CYS A 293 -5.86 8.35 7.49
CA CYS A 293 -5.86 8.60 6.04
C CYS A 293 -4.54 9.23 5.59
N VAL A 294 -4.06 10.26 6.30
CA VAL A 294 -2.78 10.92 6.02
C VAL A 294 -1.63 9.91 6.08
N MET A 295 -1.65 9.00 7.06
CA MET A 295 -0.67 7.93 7.18
C MET A 295 -0.68 6.98 5.98
N TYR A 296 -1.85 6.50 5.59
CA TYR A 296 -2.01 5.60 4.46
C TYR A 296 -1.52 6.21 3.14
N VAL A 297 -1.89 7.46 2.89
CA VAL A 297 -1.46 8.20 1.70
C VAL A 297 0.04 8.45 1.74
N PHE A 298 0.61 8.83 2.89
CA PHE A 298 2.04 9.05 3.05
C PHE A 298 2.86 7.79 2.73
N ASP A 299 2.49 6.65 3.31
CA ASP A 299 3.20 5.40 3.08
C ASP A 299 3.09 4.94 1.62
N LEU A 300 1.89 5.03 1.02
CA LEU A 300 1.67 4.68 -0.39
C LEU A 300 2.51 5.55 -1.31
N PHE A 301 2.52 6.86 -1.04
CA PHE A 301 3.30 7.83 -1.78
C PHE A 301 4.80 7.56 -1.67
N LEU A 302 5.31 7.30 -0.46
CA LEU A 302 6.72 7.03 -0.20
C LEU A 302 7.22 5.80 -0.97
N ILE A 303 6.46 4.70 -0.95
CA ILE A 303 6.82 3.48 -1.66
C ILE A 303 6.77 3.70 -3.18
N SER A 304 5.65 4.23 -3.69
CA SER A 304 5.45 4.46 -5.13
C SER A 304 6.52 5.38 -5.71
N ILE A 305 6.80 6.52 -5.07
CA ILE A 305 7.80 7.47 -5.60
C ILE A 305 9.22 6.88 -5.55
N THR A 306 9.53 6.06 -4.54
CA THR A 306 10.84 5.41 -4.42
C THR A 306 11.02 4.37 -5.52
N CYS A 307 10.02 3.52 -5.74
CA CYS A 307 10.01 2.54 -6.84
C CYS A 307 10.15 3.22 -8.20
N ALA A 308 9.33 4.25 -8.48
CA ALA A 308 9.37 4.99 -9.73
C ALA A 308 10.73 5.66 -9.98
N ARG A 309 11.36 6.21 -8.94
CA ARG A 309 12.69 6.83 -9.03
C ARG A 309 13.80 5.82 -9.34
N VAL A 310 13.77 4.63 -8.75
CA VAL A 310 14.73 3.55 -9.06
C VAL A 310 14.58 3.12 -10.51
N CYS A 311 13.35 2.79 -10.93
CA CYS A 311 13.08 2.31 -12.29
C CYS A 311 13.48 3.38 -13.31
N ARG A 312 13.16 4.65 -13.07
CA ARG A 312 13.58 5.76 -13.94
C ARG A 312 15.09 5.86 -14.06
N GLU A 313 15.82 5.77 -12.95
CA GLU A 313 17.29 5.88 -12.97
C GLU A 313 17.94 4.68 -13.68
N ALA A 314 17.45 3.46 -13.42
CA ALA A 314 17.95 2.25 -14.07
C ALA A 314 17.65 2.23 -15.58
N ASN A 315 16.46 2.68 -15.99
CA ASN A 315 16.06 2.75 -17.40
C ASN A 315 16.72 3.92 -18.14
N CYS A 316 17.10 4.99 -17.45
CA CYS A 316 17.91 6.08 -18.01
C CYS A 316 19.27 5.58 -18.53
N THR A 317 19.89 4.61 -17.85
CA THR A 317 21.17 4.01 -18.28
C THR A 317 21.09 3.48 -19.71
N LYS A 318 19.96 2.89 -20.09
CA LYS A 318 19.74 2.30 -21.41
C LYS A 318 19.84 3.36 -22.50
N SER A 319 19.17 4.50 -22.29
CA SER A 319 19.24 5.63 -23.21
C SER A 319 20.66 6.19 -23.33
N LEU A 320 21.46 6.14 -22.26
CA LEU A 320 22.85 6.59 -22.28
C LEU A 320 23.74 5.64 -23.06
N VAL A 321 23.61 4.33 -22.86
CA VAL A 321 24.41 3.32 -23.59
C VAL A 321 24.13 3.37 -25.09
N VAL A 322 22.87 3.54 -25.51
CA VAL A 322 22.50 3.70 -26.93
C VAL A 322 23.08 4.99 -27.53
N GLY A 323 23.27 6.04 -26.72
CA GLY A 323 23.84 7.31 -27.16
C GLY A 323 25.36 7.30 -27.40
N ILE A 324 26.05 6.17 -27.17
CA ILE A 324 27.49 6.03 -27.42
C ILE A 324 27.72 5.99 -28.93
N LYS A 325 28.38 7.02 -29.48
CA LYS A 325 28.92 6.96 -30.85
C LYS A 325 30.16 6.08 -30.84
N ILE A 326 30.05 4.90 -31.41
CA ILE A 326 31.14 3.94 -31.52
C ILE A 326 31.90 4.19 -32.83
N GLY A 327 33.22 4.35 -32.74
CA GLY A 327 34.07 4.50 -33.92
C GLY A 327 34.08 3.23 -34.76
N VAL A 328 34.26 3.36 -36.08
CA VAL A 328 34.20 2.25 -37.05
C VAL A 328 35.38 1.27 -36.89
N ASP A 329 36.41 1.67 -36.13
CA ASP A 329 37.74 1.07 -36.17
C ASP A 329 37.86 -0.29 -35.46
N ASN A 330 36.93 -0.66 -34.57
CA ASN A 330 36.88 -1.97 -33.88
C ASN A 330 35.45 -2.56 -33.93
N GLU A 331 35.19 -3.39 -34.92
CA GLU A 331 33.88 -4.03 -35.17
C GLU A 331 33.45 -4.98 -34.04
N ASP A 332 34.35 -5.81 -33.51
CA ASP A 332 34.03 -6.77 -32.44
C ASP A 332 33.62 -6.09 -31.11
N ASP A 333 34.35 -5.04 -30.70
CA ASP A 333 34.04 -4.27 -29.48
C ASP A 333 32.72 -3.49 -29.64
N ARG A 334 32.46 -2.99 -30.86
CA ARG A 334 31.21 -2.30 -31.20
C ARG A 334 30.02 -3.25 -31.08
N ASP A 335 30.10 -4.41 -31.71
CA ASP A 335 29.02 -5.37 -31.76
C ASP A 335 28.70 -5.89 -30.35
N LEU A 336 29.71 -6.04 -29.49
CA LEU A 336 29.53 -6.40 -28.09
C LEU A 336 28.82 -5.31 -27.28
N VAL A 337 29.19 -4.03 -27.44
CA VAL A 337 28.53 -2.91 -26.75
C VAL A 337 27.10 -2.75 -27.24
N ILE A 338 26.85 -2.85 -28.55
CA ILE A 338 25.52 -2.80 -29.15
C ILE A 338 24.65 -3.96 -28.64
N ALA A 339 25.17 -5.20 -28.64
CA ALA A 339 24.45 -6.36 -28.13
C ALA A 339 24.09 -6.21 -26.65
N SER A 340 24.99 -5.63 -25.85
CA SER A 340 24.74 -5.37 -24.43
C SER A 340 23.72 -4.25 -24.22
N ALA A 341 23.78 -3.19 -25.01
CA ALA A 341 22.79 -2.10 -25.02
C ALA A 341 21.40 -2.61 -25.43
N LEU A 342 21.32 -3.47 -26.45
CA LEU A 342 20.08 -4.05 -26.95
C LEU A 342 19.42 -4.94 -25.90
N LYS A 343 20.21 -5.78 -25.21
CA LYS A 343 19.73 -6.60 -24.08
C LYS A 343 19.18 -5.74 -22.95
N LEU A 344 19.85 -4.63 -22.64
CA LEU A 344 19.34 -3.67 -21.66
C LEU A 344 18.04 -3.02 -22.15
N LEU A 345 17.91 -2.64 -23.42
CA LEU A 345 16.71 -2.01 -23.95
C LEU A 345 15.47 -2.91 -23.88
N GLN A 346 15.64 -4.20 -24.17
CA GLN A 346 14.53 -5.17 -24.25
C GLN A 346 13.81 -5.42 -22.92
N ASN A 347 14.49 -5.30 -21.77
CA ASN A 347 13.92 -5.64 -20.46
C ASN A 347 13.94 -4.43 -19.51
N PRO A 348 12.95 -3.50 -19.56
CA PRO A 348 12.77 -2.43 -18.56
C PRO A 348 12.81 -2.99 -17.13
N LEU A 349 13.58 -2.32 -16.27
CA LEU A 349 13.49 -2.62 -14.85
C LEU A 349 12.14 -2.11 -14.36
N GLU A 350 11.32 -3.02 -13.88
CA GLU A 350 10.00 -2.75 -13.32
C GLU A 350 9.90 -3.40 -11.94
N ILE A 351 9.43 -2.63 -10.96
CA ILE A 351 9.17 -3.14 -9.62
C ILE A 351 7.68 -3.49 -9.57
N THR A 352 7.38 -4.77 -9.39
CA THR A 352 6.01 -5.31 -9.42
C THR A 352 5.63 -5.94 -8.08
N ALA A 353 4.40 -5.70 -7.62
CA ALA A 353 3.80 -6.43 -6.51
C ALA A 353 3.35 -7.82 -6.99
N PHE A 354 4.12 -8.86 -6.67
CA PHE A 354 3.86 -10.26 -7.02
C PHE A 354 3.54 -10.49 -8.51
N GLN A 355 4.16 -9.69 -9.40
CA GLN A 355 3.91 -9.68 -10.86
C GLN A 355 2.47 -9.35 -11.28
N LEU A 356 1.60 -8.92 -10.35
CA LEU A 356 0.21 -8.56 -10.65
C LEU A 356 0.10 -7.14 -11.22
N PHE A 357 0.84 -6.20 -10.63
CA PHE A 357 0.88 -4.81 -11.10
C PHE A 357 2.23 -4.15 -10.78
N THR A 358 2.59 -3.18 -11.61
CA THR A 358 3.77 -2.33 -11.43
C THR A 358 3.52 -1.28 -10.35
N ILE A 359 4.48 -1.12 -9.45
CA ILE A 359 4.44 -0.11 -8.38
C ILE A 359 5.03 1.19 -8.93
N ASP A 360 4.17 2.03 -9.49
CA ASP A 360 4.53 3.32 -10.07
C ASP A 360 3.57 4.44 -9.61
N ASN A 361 3.74 5.64 -10.16
CA ASN A 361 2.85 6.76 -9.86
C ASN A 361 1.45 6.54 -10.45
N SER A 362 1.31 5.75 -11.52
CA SER A 362 0.02 5.42 -12.13
C SER A 362 -0.86 4.62 -11.18
N LEU A 363 -0.26 3.69 -10.41
CA LEU A 363 -0.95 2.95 -9.36
C LEU A 363 -1.61 3.87 -8.34
N LEU A 364 -0.94 4.96 -7.91
CA LEU A 364 -1.53 5.92 -6.97
C LEU A 364 -2.75 6.61 -7.57
N PHE A 365 -2.68 7.05 -8.83
CA PHE A 365 -3.83 7.67 -9.50
C PHE A 365 -4.99 6.68 -9.66
N SER A 366 -4.69 5.41 -9.95
CA SER A 366 -5.69 4.34 -10.03
C SER A 366 -6.36 4.11 -8.67
N ILE A 367 -5.58 3.99 -7.59
CA ILE A 367 -6.09 3.84 -6.22
C ILE A 367 -7.01 5.01 -5.86
N CYS A 368 -6.58 6.26 -6.12
CA CYS A 368 -7.40 7.44 -5.85
C CYS A 368 -8.70 7.45 -6.67
N GLY A 369 -8.63 7.17 -7.98
CA GLY A 369 -9.79 7.17 -8.86
C GLY A 369 -10.82 6.10 -8.47
N VAL A 370 -10.35 4.89 -8.18
CA VAL A 370 -11.18 3.78 -7.70
C VAL A 370 -11.76 4.12 -6.32
N ALA A 371 -10.95 4.69 -5.42
CA ALA A 371 -11.42 5.08 -4.08
C ALA A 371 -12.54 6.12 -4.14
N CYS A 372 -12.37 7.18 -4.94
CA CYS A 372 -13.41 8.20 -5.15
C CYS A 372 -14.68 7.60 -5.77
N SER A 373 -14.54 6.70 -6.74
CA SER A 373 -15.68 6.05 -7.41
C SER A 373 -16.49 5.19 -6.44
N TYR A 374 -15.83 4.36 -5.63
CA TYR A 374 -16.50 3.55 -4.61
C TYR A 374 -17.15 4.41 -3.53
N LEU A 375 -16.47 5.47 -3.08
CA LEU A 375 -17.04 6.38 -2.09
C LEU A 375 -18.33 7.01 -2.60
N PHE A 376 -18.33 7.47 -3.85
CA PHE A 376 -19.52 8.05 -4.47
C PHE A 376 -20.68 7.06 -4.53
N ILE A 377 -20.42 5.81 -4.94
CA ILE A 377 -21.44 4.76 -4.99
C ILE A 377 -21.98 4.45 -3.59
N MET A 378 -21.12 4.31 -2.58
CA MET A 378 -21.53 4.05 -1.19
C MET A 378 -22.40 5.19 -0.66
N LEU A 379 -22.01 6.44 -0.88
CA LEU A 379 -22.77 7.61 -0.45
C LEU A 379 -24.15 7.66 -1.13
N GLN A 380 -24.23 7.35 -2.43
CA GLN A 380 -25.49 7.31 -3.15
C GLN A 380 -26.44 6.23 -2.62
N MET A 381 -25.92 5.06 -2.27
CA MET A 381 -26.74 4.00 -1.67
C MET A 381 -27.32 4.44 -0.33
N ASP A 382 -26.53 5.08 0.53
CA ASP A 382 -26.99 5.57 1.83
C ASP A 382 -28.07 6.65 1.69
N ILE A 383 -27.87 7.64 0.81
CA ILE A 383 -28.85 8.71 0.57
C ILE A 383 -30.20 8.13 0.10
N ASN A 384 -30.16 7.18 -0.83
CA ASN A 384 -31.38 6.53 -1.34
C ASN A 384 -32.10 5.71 -0.25
N GLU A 385 -31.36 5.08 0.66
CA GLU A 385 -31.95 4.35 1.78
C GLU A 385 -32.64 5.29 2.78
N GLU A 386 -32.08 6.47 3.02
CA GLU A 386 -32.69 7.46 3.90
C GLU A 386 -33.95 8.09 3.32
N GLU A 387 -33.93 8.44 2.03
CA GLU A 387 -35.13 8.93 1.32
C GLU A 387 -36.26 7.90 1.37
N LYS A 388 -35.91 6.61 1.23
CA LYS A 388 -36.87 5.52 1.35
C LYS A 388 -37.45 5.42 2.77
N LYS A 389 -36.62 5.50 3.82
CA LYS A 389 -37.08 5.48 5.22
C LYS A 389 -38.01 6.66 5.54
N GLN A 390 -37.70 7.86 5.05
CA GLN A 390 -38.56 9.03 5.22
C GLN A 390 -39.90 8.85 4.52
N SER A 391 -39.91 8.33 3.29
CA SER A 391 -41.13 8.10 2.51
C SER A 391 -42.06 7.07 3.18
N GLU A 392 -41.50 5.97 3.71
CA GLU A 392 -42.25 4.96 4.45
C GLU A 392 -42.85 5.55 5.75
N MET A 393 -42.09 6.37 6.49
CA MET A 393 -42.57 6.99 7.74
C MET A 393 -43.72 7.98 7.51
N ILE A 394 -43.67 8.74 6.41
CA ILE A 394 -44.75 9.66 6.01
C ILE A 394 -46.02 8.86 5.69
N SER A 395 -45.91 7.78 4.91
CA SER A 395 -47.07 6.95 4.52
C SER A 395 -47.78 6.30 5.71
N VAL A 396 -47.06 5.87 6.74
CA VAL A 396 -47.66 5.30 7.97
C VAL A 396 -48.39 6.37 8.78
N THR A 397 -47.86 7.60 8.81
CA THR A 397 -48.48 8.72 9.54
C THR A 397 -49.77 9.19 8.85
N THR A 398 -49.82 9.18 7.52
CA THR A 398 -51.03 9.56 6.76
C THR A 398 -52.18 8.56 6.97
N VAL A 399 -51.88 7.26 7.08
CA VAL A 399 -52.89 6.20 7.30
C VAL A 399 -53.51 6.28 8.71
N GLN A 400 -52.78 6.77 9.72
CA GLN A 400 -53.33 6.93 11.08
C GLN A 400 -54.22 8.18 11.25
N GLN A 401 -54.14 9.14 10.34
CA GLN A 401 -54.89 10.39 10.43
C GLN A 401 -56.28 10.32 9.74
N GLU A 402 -56.56 9.25 8.98
CA GLU A 402 -57.83 9.03 8.27
C GLU A 402 -58.82 8.11 9.01
N THR A 403 -58.75 7.96 10.33
CA THR A 403 -59.86 7.32 11.10
C THR A 403 -60.83 8.41 11.58
N PRO A 404 -62.03 8.58 10.99
CA PRO A 404 -62.95 9.63 11.42
C PRO A 404 -63.60 9.23 12.75
N GLN A 405 -63.58 10.17 13.71
CA GLN A 405 -64.55 10.20 14.80
C GLN A 405 -65.96 10.25 14.20
N ALA A 406 -66.62 9.09 14.12
CA ALA A 406 -68.05 8.99 13.93
C ALA A 406 -68.62 8.04 14.99
N LYS A 407 -68.98 8.60 16.15
CA LYS A 407 -69.93 7.99 17.07
C LYS A 407 -70.71 9.10 17.78
N ALA A 408 -71.76 9.55 17.10
CA ALA A 408 -72.90 10.19 17.69
C ALA A 408 -74.11 9.26 17.47
N SER A 409 -74.70 8.87 18.59
CA SER A 409 -76.14 8.72 18.85
C SER A 409 -76.97 7.65 18.12
N ASP A 410 -77.87 7.06 18.92
CA ASP A 410 -79.07 6.29 18.57
C ASP A 410 -78.83 4.84 18.05
N ASP A 411 -79.50 3.76 18.46
CA ASP A 411 -80.74 3.59 19.21
C ASP A 411 -80.81 2.22 19.94
N MET A 412 -81.81 2.12 20.80
CA MET A 412 -82.24 1.00 21.66
C MET A 412 -82.85 -0.20 20.90
N GLU A 413 -83.03 -1.30 21.65
CA GLU A 413 -83.94 -2.47 21.44
C GLU A 413 -83.51 -3.72 20.65
N ASN A 414 -83.15 -4.75 21.44
CA ASN A 414 -83.93 -5.96 21.75
C ASN A 414 -83.83 -7.27 20.91
N SER A 415 -83.82 -8.35 21.71
CA SER A 415 -84.18 -9.76 21.51
C SER A 415 -83.30 -10.73 20.69
N ASP A 416 -82.73 -11.67 21.44
CA ASP A 416 -82.87 -13.14 21.31
C ASP A 416 -82.81 -13.80 19.93
N SER A 417 -81.81 -14.67 19.71
CA SER A 417 -81.98 -16.14 19.73
C SER A 417 -80.84 -16.89 19.02
N GLU A 418 -80.34 -17.90 19.74
CA GLU A 418 -79.66 -19.16 19.38
C GLU A 418 -78.71 -19.35 18.16
N PRO A 419 -77.68 -20.22 18.33
CA PRO A 419 -76.69 -20.53 17.31
C PRO A 419 -77.04 -21.79 16.50
N LYS A 420 -76.73 -21.80 15.20
CA LYS A 420 -76.64 -23.03 14.40
C LYS A 420 -75.42 -23.06 13.49
N ASN A 421 -74.66 -24.13 13.68
CA ASN A 421 -73.62 -24.65 12.80
C ASN A 421 -74.10 -24.79 11.35
N ALA A 422 -73.23 -24.48 10.38
CA ALA A 422 -73.17 -25.21 9.12
C ALA A 422 -71.80 -25.05 8.45
N LEU A 423 -71.17 -26.20 8.22
CA LEU A 423 -70.11 -26.45 7.25
C LEU A 423 -70.54 -26.07 5.83
N LEU A 424 -69.60 -25.59 5.01
CA LEU A 424 -69.44 -25.82 3.56
C LEU A 424 -68.19 -25.01 3.12
N GLN A 425 -67.03 -25.60 2.85
CA GLN A 425 -66.60 -26.26 1.60
C GLN A 425 -66.64 -25.36 0.35
N LYS A 426 -65.52 -25.40 -0.40
CA LYS A 426 -65.25 -24.86 -1.76
C LYS A 426 -64.92 -23.35 -1.81
N GLU A 427 -64.03 -22.84 -2.66
CA GLU A 427 -63.54 -23.33 -3.96
C GLU A 427 -62.24 -22.55 -4.30
N TYR A 428 -61.27 -23.23 -4.92
CA TYR A 428 -60.23 -22.56 -5.71
C TYR A 428 -60.87 -21.93 -6.96
N PRO A 429 -60.23 -20.90 -7.53
CA PRO A 429 -59.86 -21.08 -8.94
C PRO A 429 -58.42 -20.66 -9.24
N SER A 430 -57.73 -21.55 -9.94
CA SER A 430 -56.68 -21.20 -10.89
C SER A 430 -57.30 -20.79 -12.23
N LYS A 431 -56.65 -19.84 -12.92
CA LYS A 431 -56.35 -19.82 -14.37
C LYS A 431 -55.75 -18.44 -14.70
N HIS A 432 -54.49 -18.39 -15.16
CA HIS A 432 -54.10 -18.40 -16.58
C HIS A 432 -54.68 -17.21 -17.36
N THR A 433 -53.84 -16.28 -17.84
CA THR A 433 -53.23 -16.31 -19.18
C THR A 433 -52.41 -15.05 -19.48
N ASP A 434 -51.19 -15.28 -19.99
CA ASP A 434 -50.51 -14.67 -21.13
C ASP A 434 -50.39 -13.16 -21.41
N GLY A 435 -49.17 -12.84 -21.88
CA GLY A 435 -48.87 -11.86 -22.92
C GLY A 435 -48.52 -10.48 -22.36
N THR A 436 -47.35 -9.89 -22.56
CA THR A 436 -46.57 -9.72 -23.80
C THR A 436 -45.25 -9.04 -23.37
N ARG A 437 -44.08 -9.58 -23.73
CA ARG A 437 -43.24 -9.14 -24.85
C ARG A 437 -43.06 -7.61 -24.94
N ASN A 438 -41.88 -7.12 -24.57
CA ASN A 438 -41.14 -6.13 -25.35
C ASN A 438 -39.66 -6.14 -24.97
N GLU A 439 -38.88 -6.70 -25.89
CA GLU A 439 -37.46 -6.47 -26.07
C GLU A 439 -37.25 -5.01 -26.51
N ILE A 440 -36.28 -4.30 -25.92
CA ILE A 440 -35.62 -3.18 -26.61
C ILE A 440 -34.12 -3.31 -26.44
N TYR A 441 -33.49 -3.63 -27.57
CA TYR A 441 -32.08 -3.54 -27.89
C TYR A 441 -31.49 -2.14 -27.59
N TRP A 442 -30.26 -2.09 -27.09
CA TRP A 442 -29.33 -1.04 -27.51
C TRP A 442 -28.03 -1.63 -28.03
N SER A 443 -27.86 -1.36 -29.32
CA SER A 443 -26.81 -1.72 -30.25
C SER A 443 -25.53 -0.93 -29.99
N GLN A 444 -24.39 -1.61 -30.14
CA GLN A 444 -23.09 -1.02 -30.48
C GLN A 444 -23.21 -0.06 -31.67
N ARG A 445 -22.47 1.05 -31.64
CA ARG A 445 -22.12 1.79 -32.86
C ARG A 445 -20.69 2.31 -32.77
N SER A 446 -19.83 1.63 -33.52
CA SER A 446 -18.55 2.12 -34.00
C SER A 446 -18.80 3.13 -35.13
N HIS A 447 -18.07 4.25 -35.11
CA HIS A 447 -17.77 5.02 -36.32
C HIS A 447 -16.35 5.55 -36.25
N ALA A 448 -15.56 5.10 -37.22
CA ALA A 448 -14.30 5.68 -37.61
C ALA A 448 -14.53 7.01 -38.33
N GLN A 449 -13.67 7.99 -38.07
CA GLN A 449 -13.38 9.07 -39.02
C GLN A 449 -11.95 9.55 -38.78
N GLY A 450 -11.08 9.28 -39.76
CA GLY A 450 -9.75 9.83 -39.81
C GLY A 450 -9.74 11.28 -40.30
N ARG A 451 -8.68 12.02 -39.94
CA ARG A 451 -8.11 13.10 -40.75
C ARG A 451 -6.73 13.51 -40.22
N THR A 452 -5.73 13.25 -41.07
CA THR A 452 -4.64 14.15 -41.50
C THR A 452 -3.73 14.83 -40.46
N GLN A 453 -2.44 14.47 -40.56
CA GLN A 453 -1.28 15.28 -40.17
C GLN A 453 -1.29 16.68 -40.82
N PRO A 454 -0.48 17.61 -40.30
CA PRO A 454 0.55 18.17 -41.18
C PRO A 454 1.95 18.17 -40.56
N HIS A 455 2.91 17.81 -41.42
CA HIS A 455 4.32 18.15 -41.31
C HIS A 455 4.52 19.65 -41.06
N ARG A 456 5.46 19.99 -40.16
CA ARG A 456 6.18 21.26 -40.21
C ARG A 456 7.68 20.99 -40.21
N TYR A 457 8.27 21.09 -41.39
CA TYR A 457 9.65 21.48 -41.56
C TYR A 457 9.82 22.90 -41.02
N ARG A 458 10.88 23.15 -40.25
CA ARG A 458 11.57 24.43 -40.27
C ARG A 458 13.07 24.19 -40.17
N ALA A 459 13.74 24.53 -41.25
CA ALA A 459 15.16 24.81 -41.27
C ALA A 459 15.42 26.11 -40.49
N ASP A 460 16.43 26.11 -39.65
CA ASP A 460 17.58 27.03 -39.66
C ASP A 460 18.71 26.40 -38.83
#